data_AF-A0A523SZP1-F1
#
_entry.id   AF-A0A523SZP1-F1
#
_cell.length_a   1.000
_cell.length_b   1.000
_cell.length_c   1.000
_cell.angle_alpha   90.00
_cell.angle_beta   90.00
_cell.angle_gamma   90.00
#
_symmetry.space_group_name_H-M   'P 1'
#
loop_
_entity.id
_entity.type
_entity.pdbx_description
1 polymer ?
#
loop_
_entity_poly.entity_id
_entity_poly.type
_entity_poly.pdbx_seq_one_letter_code
_entity_poly.pdbx_strand_id
1 'polypeptide(L)'
;MRNSERICILVVSIMALFMPSVISAQAEPVHRPVSVSFVPGFGSNGPPYTHVTSNFSLNIIGGLIGNIEGCEIGSVLNIDKGHVTGFQAAGVGNFAGGDVAGLQIAGLIDVVGGEFSVAQIAGVTNVVRGDFEGAQLAGVANITLTHVTGLQLAGVMNFALGDVTGVQIAGAGNMVGRNSTVQIGVVNIALGETYTQAGVVNIAGHARGLQLGVVNVATDHDGVPIGIVSIVKNGQFHVNAWTDESSLLNVGIKLGSKHVYNVYAVGLQPLGSPLRSRLGLGIGGHIPADPFFLDIDAVGYNVSEGLIFWSQEGLNMLNKLRITAGWQISPKLAVTAGPTINVWVSTEEDGSDIPIFDLALYEGRSGNTWTRIWAGFSAGVQLF
;
A
#
# COMPACT_ATOMS: atom_id res chain seq x y z
N MET A 1 19.26 11.64 9.47
CA MET A 1 17.80 11.82 9.34
C MET A 1 17.40 11.42 7.94
N ARG A 2 16.51 10.43 7.82
CA ARG A 2 15.95 9.99 6.53
C ARG A 2 14.99 11.06 6.00
N ASN A 3 14.89 11.20 4.68
CA ASN A 3 14.02 12.23 4.07
C ASN A 3 12.53 12.07 4.45
N SER A 4 12.08 10.86 4.80
CA SER A 4 10.74 10.59 5.32
C SER A 4 10.49 11.20 6.71
N GLU A 5 11.50 11.20 7.59
CA GLU A 5 11.41 11.82 8.93
C GLU A 5 11.20 13.34 8.82
N ARG A 6 11.80 13.97 7.79
CA ARG A 6 11.65 15.43 7.55
C ARG A 6 10.24 15.81 7.09
N ILE A 7 9.56 14.96 6.31
CA ILE A 7 8.20 15.20 5.86
C ILE A 7 7.23 15.09 7.05
N CYS A 8 7.37 14.06 7.89
CA CYS A 8 6.60 13.95 9.14
C CYS A 8 6.80 15.16 10.04
N ILE A 9 8.05 15.61 10.23
CA ILE A 9 8.37 16.80 11.04
C ILE A 9 7.75 18.06 10.45
N LEU A 10 7.77 18.24 9.12
CA LEU A 10 7.17 19.41 8.46
C LEU A 10 5.65 19.45 8.63
N VAL A 11 4.97 18.32 8.46
CA VAL A 11 3.52 18.20 8.69
C VAL A 11 3.20 18.51 10.15
N VAL A 12 3.90 17.90 11.10
CA VAL A 12 3.74 18.15 12.55
C VAL A 12 4.00 19.62 12.91
N SER A 13 4.99 20.26 12.27
CA SER A 13 5.37 21.66 12.54
C SER A 13 4.35 22.68 12.02
N ILE A 14 3.77 22.43 10.84
CA ILE A 14 2.70 23.29 10.29
C ILE A 14 1.42 23.15 11.13
N MET A 15 1.18 21.97 11.72
CA MET A 15 0.00 21.71 12.56
C MET A 15 0.09 22.33 13.96
N ALA A 16 1.28 22.49 14.51
CA ALA A 16 1.50 23.19 15.79
C ALA A 16 1.05 24.67 15.76
N LEU A 17 0.96 25.28 14.58
CA LEU A 17 0.55 26.69 14.40
C LEU A 17 -0.95 26.94 14.61
N PHE A 18 -1.80 25.90 14.57
CA PHE A 18 -3.25 26.03 14.70
C PHE A 18 -3.81 25.57 16.05
N MET A 19 -2.94 25.28 17.04
CA MET A 19 -3.35 24.65 18.29
C MET A 19 -3.67 25.67 19.41
N PRO A 20 -4.88 25.66 19.99
CA PRO A 20 -5.13 26.40 21.22
C PRO A 20 -4.40 25.73 22.40
N SER A 21 -3.60 26.52 23.12
CA SER A 21 -2.91 26.07 24.33
C SER A 21 -3.89 25.65 25.43
N VAL A 22 -3.69 24.46 25.99
CA VAL A 22 -4.41 23.95 27.16
C VAL A 22 -3.83 24.63 28.40
N ILE A 23 -4.58 25.56 28.99
CA ILE A 23 -4.28 26.13 30.31
C ILE A 23 -5.20 25.42 31.29
N SER A 24 -4.62 24.55 32.13
CA SER A 24 -5.34 23.93 33.24
C SER A 24 -5.27 24.88 34.43
N ALA A 25 -6.41 25.49 34.79
CA ALA A 25 -6.60 26.16 36.07
C ALA A 25 -7.67 25.38 36.85
N GLN A 26 -7.36 25.02 38.09
CA GLN A 26 -8.22 24.21 38.95
C GLN A 26 -9.31 25.10 39.58
N ALA A 27 -10.52 25.08 39.03
CA ALA A 27 -11.71 25.74 39.60
C ALA A 27 -12.89 24.75 39.64
N GLU A 28 -13.85 24.98 40.53
CA GLU A 28 -14.99 24.07 40.75
C GLU A 28 -15.86 23.92 39.48
N PRO A 29 -16.20 22.68 39.08
CA PRO A 29 -17.02 22.43 37.91
C PRO A 29 -18.47 22.89 38.14
N VAL A 30 -18.99 23.72 37.24
CA VAL A 30 -20.36 24.23 37.29
C VAL A 30 -21.21 23.47 36.28
N HIS A 31 -22.23 22.76 36.75
CA HIS A 31 -23.16 22.05 35.86
C HIS A 31 -24.30 22.97 35.40
N ARG A 32 -24.47 23.12 34.08
CA ARG A 32 -25.59 23.86 33.47
C ARG A 32 -26.24 22.99 32.41
N PRO A 33 -27.45 22.44 32.61
CA PRO A 33 -28.04 21.49 31.66
C PRO A 33 -28.15 22.01 30.23
N VAL A 34 -28.43 23.31 30.08
CA VAL A 34 -28.59 23.99 28.79
C VAL A 34 -27.69 25.22 28.72
N SER A 35 -26.94 25.33 27.64
CA SER A 35 -26.12 26.49 27.28
C SER A 35 -26.51 27.02 25.90
N VAL A 36 -26.53 28.35 25.76
CA VAL A 36 -26.69 29.03 24.47
C VAL A 36 -25.59 30.07 24.35
N SER A 37 -24.75 29.97 23.33
CA SER A 37 -23.68 30.94 23.05
C SER A 37 -23.94 31.67 21.75
N PHE A 38 -23.73 32.98 21.72
CA PHE A 38 -23.78 33.74 20.48
C PHE A 38 -22.40 33.73 19.81
N VAL A 39 -21.38 34.21 20.51
CA VAL A 39 -19.96 34.16 20.10
C VAL A 39 -19.12 33.62 21.27
N PRO A 40 -17.89 33.14 21.04
CA PRO A 40 -17.04 32.63 22.12
C PRO A 40 -16.94 33.64 23.28
N GLY A 41 -17.31 33.21 24.49
CA GLY A 41 -17.33 34.05 25.70
C GLY A 41 -18.57 34.94 25.87
N PHE A 42 -19.56 34.91 24.96
CA PHE A 42 -20.80 35.66 25.09
C PHE A 42 -22.01 34.74 24.93
N GLY A 43 -22.69 34.42 26.03
CA GLY A 43 -23.81 33.48 26.07
C GLY A 43 -24.48 33.39 27.43
N SER A 44 -25.35 32.39 27.61
CA SER A 44 -26.04 32.08 28.87
C SER A 44 -25.08 31.57 29.95
N ASN A 45 -23.91 31.10 29.54
CA ASN A 45 -22.84 30.76 30.46
C ASN A 45 -22.16 32.04 30.94
N GLY A 46 -22.23 32.34 32.25
CA GLY A 46 -21.38 33.37 32.85
C GLY A 46 -19.93 32.87 33.04
N PRO A 47 -18.93 33.77 33.05
CA PRO A 47 -17.54 33.40 33.33
C PRO A 47 -17.38 32.74 34.71
N PRO A 48 -16.39 31.83 34.89
CA PRO A 48 -15.50 31.31 33.86
C PRO A 48 -16.14 30.14 33.08
N TYR A 49 -16.33 30.34 31.77
CA TYR A 49 -17.00 29.42 30.84
C TYR A 49 -16.30 28.06 30.72
N THR A 50 -15.00 28.03 31.00
CA THR A 50 -14.10 26.88 30.85
C THR A 50 -14.28 25.80 31.91
N HIS A 51 -15.09 26.05 32.94
CA HIS A 51 -15.41 25.09 34.00
C HIS A 51 -16.87 24.63 33.95
N VAL A 52 -17.59 24.98 32.88
CA VAL A 52 -19.00 24.60 32.73
C VAL A 52 -19.09 23.25 32.04
N THR A 53 -19.89 22.33 32.60
CA THR A 53 -20.35 21.12 31.92
C THR A 53 -21.82 21.28 31.55
N SER A 54 -22.19 20.97 30.30
CA SER A 54 -23.57 21.05 29.81
C SER A 54 -24.04 19.78 29.10
N ASN A 55 -25.33 19.46 29.20
CA ASN A 55 -25.93 18.35 28.45
C ASN A 55 -26.40 18.77 27.06
N PHE A 56 -26.79 20.04 26.90
CA PHE A 56 -27.18 20.62 25.63
C PHE A 56 -26.54 22.00 25.44
N SER A 57 -25.86 22.20 24.32
CA SER A 57 -25.21 23.47 23.96
C SER A 57 -25.61 23.89 22.55
N LEU A 58 -26.15 25.11 22.40
CA LEU A 58 -26.49 25.72 21.11
C LEU A 58 -25.60 26.94 20.85
N ASN A 59 -24.79 26.87 19.81
CA ASN A 59 -23.83 27.91 19.45
C ASN A 59 -24.25 28.61 18.15
N ILE A 60 -24.75 29.84 18.26
CA ILE A 60 -25.31 30.60 17.13
C ILE A 60 -24.22 31.03 16.13
N ILE A 61 -23.07 31.50 16.61
CA ILE A 61 -21.89 31.74 15.77
C ILE A 61 -20.74 30.89 16.31
N GLY A 62 -20.43 31.02 17.60
CA GLY A 62 -19.41 30.19 18.23
C GLY A 62 -19.65 29.95 19.71
N GLY A 63 -19.37 28.72 20.16
CA GLY A 63 -19.38 28.34 21.57
C GLY A 63 -18.00 28.33 22.18
N LEU A 64 -17.93 28.61 23.48
CA LEU A 64 -16.77 28.29 24.32
C LEU A 64 -17.27 27.73 25.64
N ILE A 65 -16.97 26.45 25.90
CA ILE A 65 -17.41 25.75 27.11
C ILE A 65 -16.30 24.84 27.68
N GLY A 66 -16.48 24.36 28.90
CA GLY A 66 -15.60 23.38 29.52
C GLY A 66 -15.81 22.00 28.90
N ASN A 67 -16.94 21.36 29.21
CA ASN A 67 -17.25 20.00 28.77
C ASN A 67 -18.69 19.89 28.25
N ILE A 68 -18.93 18.88 27.41
CA ILE A 68 -20.26 18.50 26.93
C ILE A 68 -20.53 17.03 27.29
N GLU A 69 -21.70 16.77 27.88
CA GLU A 69 -22.21 15.44 28.20
C GLU A 69 -23.62 15.28 27.63
N GLY A 70 -23.71 15.19 26.30
CA GLY A 70 -24.97 15.07 25.58
C GLY A 70 -24.86 15.54 24.13
N CYS A 71 -25.37 16.73 23.82
CA CYS A 71 -25.49 17.24 22.46
C CYS A 71 -25.01 18.69 22.35
N GLU A 72 -24.14 18.96 21.37
CA GLU A 72 -23.74 20.32 21.03
C GLU A 72 -23.91 20.58 19.53
N ILE A 73 -24.54 21.72 19.20
CA ILE A 73 -24.81 22.14 17.83
C ILE A 73 -24.33 23.57 17.66
N GLY A 74 -23.44 23.78 16.69
CA GLY A 74 -22.91 25.09 16.32
C GLY A 74 -23.19 25.45 14.86
N SER A 75 -23.54 26.70 14.61
CA SER A 75 -23.71 27.16 13.22
C SER A 75 -22.37 27.37 12.52
N VAL A 76 -21.34 27.82 13.25
CA VAL A 76 -19.97 27.95 12.71
C VAL A 76 -18.99 27.13 13.54
N LEU A 77 -18.81 27.44 14.82
CA LEU A 77 -17.77 26.84 15.66
C LEU A 77 -18.30 26.28 16.99
N ASN A 78 -17.77 25.12 17.39
CA ASN A 78 -17.83 24.62 18.76
C ASN A 78 -16.40 24.55 19.32
N ILE A 79 -16.17 25.07 20.52
CA ILE A 79 -14.86 25.07 21.19
C ILE A 79 -15.03 24.60 22.63
N ASP A 80 -14.52 23.40 22.92
CA ASP A 80 -14.52 22.79 24.24
C ASP A 80 -13.11 22.78 24.78
N LYS A 81 -12.91 23.26 26.01
CA LYS A 81 -11.60 23.19 26.66
C LYS A 81 -11.30 21.81 27.24
N GLY A 82 -12.32 21.03 27.55
CA GLY A 82 -12.25 19.69 28.10
C GLY A 82 -12.83 18.66 27.16
N HIS A 83 -13.63 17.75 27.70
CA HIS A 83 -14.10 16.56 27.00
C HIS A 83 -15.51 16.71 26.44
N VAL A 84 -15.81 15.90 25.42
CA VAL A 84 -17.14 15.79 24.81
C VAL A 84 -17.58 14.33 24.83
N THR A 85 -18.69 14.05 25.50
CA THR A 85 -19.36 12.74 25.45
C THR A 85 -20.71 12.92 24.78
N GLY A 86 -20.95 12.22 23.67
CA GLY A 86 -22.23 12.23 22.95
C GLY A 86 -22.15 12.70 21.50
N PHE A 87 -22.88 13.76 21.13
CA PHE A 87 -22.99 14.27 19.77
C PHE A 87 -22.50 15.71 19.67
N GLN A 88 -21.69 16.01 18.67
CA GLN A 88 -21.23 17.36 18.39
C GLN A 88 -21.26 17.64 16.88
N ALA A 89 -21.88 18.75 16.48
CA ALA A 89 -21.90 19.17 15.08
C ALA A 89 -21.69 20.67 14.89
N ALA A 90 -20.89 21.04 13.87
CA ALA A 90 -20.65 22.44 13.52
C ALA A 90 -20.61 22.67 12.00
N GLY A 91 -21.11 23.83 11.55
CA GLY A 91 -21.07 24.22 10.14
C GLY A 91 -19.66 24.42 9.59
N VAL A 92 -18.69 24.82 10.42
CA VAL A 92 -17.27 24.94 10.02
C VAL A 92 -16.39 23.97 10.79
N GLY A 93 -16.40 23.99 12.13
CA GLY A 93 -15.54 23.08 12.86
C GLY A 93 -15.78 22.93 14.35
N ASN A 94 -15.38 21.76 14.85
CA ASN A 94 -15.40 21.43 16.26
C ASN A 94 -13.96 21.32 16.79
N PHE A 95 -13.72 21.89 17.98
CA PHE A 95 -12.42 21.90 18.62
C PHE A 95 -12.55 21.45 20.07
N ALA A 96 -12.17 20.21 20.36
CA ALA A 96 -12.15 19.67 21.72
C ALA A 96 -10.72 19.61 22.25
N GLY A 97 -10.47 20.24 23.40
CA GLY A 97 -9.15 20.24 24.04
C GLY A 97 -8.78 18.93 24.73
N GLY A 98 -9.79 18.17 25.19
CA GLY A 98 -9.65 16.86 25.82
C GLY A 98 -10.16 15.73 24.93
N ASP A 99 -10.69 14.70 25.58
CA ASP A 99 -11.15 13.48 24.92
C ASP A 99 -12.55 13.64 24.33
N VAL A 100 -12.83 12.93 23.24
CA VAL A 100 -14.17 12.87 22.64
C VAL A 100 -14.63 11.43 22.53
N ALA A 101 -15.76 11.12 23.16
CA ALA A 101 -16.42 9.83 23.08
C ALA A 101 -17.80 9.98 22.44
N GLY A 102 -17.89 9.76 21.13
CA GLY A 102 -19.15 9.86 20.39
C GLY A 102 -19.01 10.29 18.93
N LEU A 103 -20.07 10.93 18.42
CA LEU A 103 -20.17 11.35 17.02
C LEU A 103 -19.83 12.84 16.90
N GLN A 104 -18.78 13.15 16.13
CA GLN A 104 -18.36 14.52 15.83
C GLN A 104 -18.45 14.77 14.32
N ILE A 105 -19.13 15.86 13.93
CA ILE A 105 -19.38 16.21 12.52
C ILE A 105 -19.06 17.69 12.27
N ALA A 106 -18.18 17.98 11.32
CA ALA A 106 -17.90 19.33 10.85
C ALA A 106 -18.05 19.52 9.35
N GLY A 107 -18.49 20.71 8.95
CA GLY A 107 -18.47 21.10 7.54
C GLY A 107 -17.05 21.14 6.95
N LEU A 108 -16.03 21.56 7.72
CA LEU A 108 -14.65 21.60 7.26
C LEU A 108 -13.68 20.81 8.15
N ILE A 109 -13.63 21.09 9.46
CA ILE A 109 -12.55 20.58 10.31
C ILE A 109 -13.01 20.12 11.69
N ASP A 110 -12.57 18.94 12.10
CA ASP A 110 -12.67 18.45 13.48
C ASP A 110 -11.28 18.29 14.10
N VAL A 111 -11.08 18.81 15.30
CA VAL A 111 -9.80 18.74 16.04
C VAL A 111 -10.03 18.26 17.47
N VAL A 112 -9.28 17.24 17.87
CA VAL A 112 -9.34 16.64 19.20
C VAL A 112 -7.93 16.61 19.80
N GLY A 113 -7.78 17.26 20.95
CA GLY A 113 -6.52 17.38 21.68
C GLY A 113 -6.15 16.14 22.50
N GLY A 114 -7.14 15.32 22.87
CA GLY A 114 -6.98 14.05 23.58
C GLY A 114 -7.26 12.84 22.69
N GLU A 115 -7.86 11.81 23.28
CA GLU A 115 -8.31 10.58 22.61
C GLU A 115 -9.67 10.77 21.95
N PHE A 116 -9.94 9.99 20.90
CA PHE A 116 -11.23 9.99 20.21
C PHE A 116 -11.78 8.58 20.08
N SER A 117 -13.07 8.40 20.37
CA SER A 117 -13.78 7.14 20.14
C SER A 117 -15.10 7.33 19.40
N VAL A 118 -15.47 6.32 18.59
CA VAL A 118 -16.72 6.16 17.81
C VAL A 118 -16.65 6.66 16.35
N ALA A 119 -16.99 7.91 16.03
CA ALA A 119 -17.00 8.38 14.63
C ALA A 119 -16.75 9.89 14.44
N GLN A 120 -15.78 10.25 13.60
CA GLN A 120 -15.39 11.64 13.30
C GLN A 120 -15.54 11.92 11.80
N ILE A 121 -16.29 12.96 11.42
CA ILE A 121 -16.66 13.22 10.03
C ILE A 121 -16.46 14.71 9.70
N ALA A 122 -15.52 15.02 8.81
CA ALA A 122 -15.27 16.39 8.37
C ALA A 122 -15.24 16.52 6.84
N GLY A 123 -15.76 17.63 6.31
CA GLY A 123 -15.70 17.88 4.87
C GLY A 123 -14.27 18.05 4.32
N VAL A 124 -13.30 18.43 5.16
CA VAL A 124 -11.90 18.61 4.75
C VAL A 124 -10.94 17.78 5.59
N THR A 125 -10.85 18.01 6.91
CA THR A 125 -9.80 17.39 7.72
C THR A 125 -10.26 17.00 9.11
N ASN A 126 -9.89 15.80 9.54
CA ASN A 126 -9.98 15.36 10.92
C ASN A 126 -8.59 15.27 11.54
N VAL A 127 -8.43 15.75 12.78
CA VAL A 127 -7.18 15.67 13.55
C VAL A 127 -7.45 15.14 14.95
N VAL A 128 -6.72 14.08 15.33
CA VAL A 128 -6.71 13.55 16.70
C VAL A 128 -5.27 13.45 17.19
N ARG A 129 -4.99 14.06 18.33
CA ARG A 129 -3.63 14.07 18.89
C ARG A 129 -3.31 12.81 19.68
N GLY A 130 -4.28 12.29 20.43
CA GLY A 130 -4.19 11.02 21.13
C GLY A 130 -4.65 9.87 20.26
N ASP A 131 -5.01 8.77 20.92
CA ASP A 131 -5.44 7.55 20.25
C ASP A 131 -6.82 7.72 19.61
N PHE A 132 -7.00 7.10 18.45
CA PHE A 132 -8.26 7.10 17.72
C PHE A 132 -8.83 5.68 17.66
N GLU A 133 -10.08 5.49 18.09
CA GLU A 133 -10.82 4.24 17.98
C GLU A 133 -12.16 4.45 17.26
N GLY A 134 -12.35 3.87 16.08
CA GLY A 134 -13.62 3.93 15.35
C GLY A 134 -13.49 4.25 13.86
N ALA A 135 -14.31 5.17 13.34
CA ALA A 135 -14.33 5.56 11.92
C ALA A 135 -14.04 7.05 11.71
N GLN A 136 -12.94 7.36 11.00
CA GLN A 136 -12.51 8.73 10.68
C GLN A 136 -12.72 8.98 9.19
N LEU A 137 -13.63 9.89 8.84
CA LEU A 137 -14.05 10.17 7.46
C LEU A 137 -13.77 11.62 7.09
N ALA A 138 -12.94 11.86 6.08
CA ALA A 138 -12.59 13.21 5.64
C ALA A 138 -12.62 13.37 4.12
N GLY A 139 -13.02 14.54 3.63
CA GLY A 139 -12.92 14.84 2.20
C GLY A 139 -11.47 14.93 1.70
N VAL A 140 -10.54 15.40 2.55
CA VAL A 140 -9.12 15.54 2.19
C VAL A 140 -8.21 14.67 3.05
N ALA A 141 -8.20 14.85 4.37
CA ALA A 141 -7.22 14.20 5.22
C ALA A 141 -7.72 13.75 6.60
N ASN A 142 -7.30 12.57 7.03
CA ASN A 142 -7.38 12.14 8.43
C ASN A 142 -5.99 12.06 9.02
N ILE A 143 -5.79 12.63 10.21
CA ILE A 143 -4.48 12.72 10.86
C ILE A 143 -4.60 12.28 12.31
N THR A 144 -3.83 11.27 12.70
CA THR A 144 -3.71 10.80 14.09
C THR A 144 -2.25 10.80 14.52
N LEU A 145 -1.92 11.47 15.62
CA LEU A 145 -0.53 11.62 16.07
C LEU A 145 -0.03 10.49 16.98
N THR A 146 -0.89 9.52 17.31
CA THR A 146 -0.51 8.28 17.98
C THR A 146 -1.10 7.08 17.24
N HIS A 147 -1.95 6.25 17.86
CA HIS A 147 -2.43 4.99 17.33
C HIS A 147 -3.84 5.11 16.74
N VAL A 148 -4.14 4.28 15.74
CA VAL A 148 -5.46 4.16 15.12
C VAL A 148 -5.93 2.72 15.26
N THR A 149 -7.11 2.54 15.83
CA THR A 149 -7.84 1.27 15.83
C THR A 149 -9.15 1.47 15.07
N GLY A 150 -9.28 0.89 13.88
CA GLY A 150 -10.49 1.01 13.05
C GLY A 150 -10.24 1.51 11.63
N LEU A 151 -11.11 2.39 11.13
CA LEU A 151 -11.15 2.83 9.73
C LEU A 151 -10.74 4.30 9.61
N GLN A 152 -9.79 4.59 8.71
CA GLN A 152 -9.57 5.94 8.19
C GLN A 152 -9.86 5.96 6.68
N LEU A 153 -10.79 6.82 6.27
CA LEU A 153 -11.14 7.03 4.87
C LEU A 153 -11.04 8.51 4.52
N ALA A 154 -10.19 8.81 3.53
CA ALA A 154 -9.95 10.16 3.08
C ALA A 154 -9.97 10.26 1.55
N GLY A 155 -10.40 11.38 1.00
CA GLY A 155 -10.29 11.61 -0.44
C GLY A 155 -8.83 11.69 -0.93
N VAL A 156 -7.92 12.23 -0.10
CA VAL A 156 -6.52 12.43 -0.48
C VAL A 156 -5.57 11.58 0.36
N MET A 157 -5.52 11.77 1.70
CA MET A 157 -4.52 11.09 2.52
C MET A 157 -4.97 10.69 3.93
N ASN A 158 -4.43 9.58 4.43
CA ASN A 158 -4.49 9.24 5.85
C ASN A 158 -3.07 9.21 6.44
N PHE A 159 -2.92 9.74 7.65
CA PHE A 159 -1.65 9.75 8.38
C PHE A 159 -1.84 9.23 9.81
N ALA A 160 -0.98 8.32 10.22
CA ALA A 160 -0.84 7.87 11.60
C ALA A 160 0.64 7.83 11.99
N LEU A 161 1.03 8.51 13.08
CA LEU A 161 2.42 8.46 13.53
C LEU A 161 2.76 7.12 14.21
N GLY A 162 1.81 6.55 14.95
CA GLY A 162 1.94 5.28 15.67
C GLY A 162 1.50 4.08 14.83
N ASP A 163 0.91 3.11 15.51
CA ASP A 163 0.40 1.87 14.90
C ASP A 163 -1.03 2.05 14.37
N VAL A 164 -1.36 1.33 13.30
CA VAL A 164 -2.70 1.25 12.73
C VAL A 164 -3.17 -0.19 12.72
N THR A 165 -4.11 -0.49 13.63
CA THR A 165 -4.83 -1.76 13.68
C THR A 165 -6.18 -1.59 12.99
N GLY A 166 -6.22 -1.85 11.69
CA GLY A 166 -7.42 -1.63 10.87
C GLY A 166 -7.11 -1.28 9.42
N VAL A 167 -7.96 -0.43 8.81
CA VAL A 167 -7.92 -0.15 7.37
C VAL A 167 -7.74 1.34 7.12
N GLN A 168 -6.77 1.71 6.29
CA GLN A 168 -6.65 3.05 5.72
C GLN A 168 -6.95 3.03 4.22
N ILE A 169 -7.88 3.87 3.78
CA ILE A 169 -8.25 4.04 2.36
C ILE A 169 -8.11 5.51 1.98
N ALA A 170 -7.28 5.78 0.97
CA ALA A 170 -7.08 7.14 0.48
C ALA A 170 -6.86 7.19 -1.04
N GLY A 171 -7.37 8.24 -1.70
CA GLY A 171 -7.18 8.41 -3.14
C GLY A 171 -5.72 8.59 -3.55
N ALA A 172 -4.93 9.38 -2.80
CA ALA A 172 -3.52 9.58 -3.07
C ALA A 172 -2.63 8.64 -2.24
N GLY A 173 -2.75 8.64 -0.91
CA GLY A 173 -1.92 7.70 -0.14
C GLY A 173 -2.11 7.65 1.36
N ASN A 174 -1.56 6.58 1.94
CA ASN A 174 -1.59 6.28 3.36
C ASN A 174 -0.17 6.23 3.91
N MET A 175 0.06 6.83 5.08
CA MET A 175 1.37 6.87 5.73
C MET A 175 1.26 6.46 7.20
N VAL A 176 2.04 5.46 7.58
CA VAL A 176 2.12 4.94 8.95
C VAL A 176 3.57 4.95 9.44
N GLY A 177 3.80 5.60 10.58
CA GLY A 177 5.13 5.71 11.18
C GLY A 177 5.64 4.43 11.85
N ARG A 178 4.74 3.49 12.20
CA ARG A 178 5.07 2.18 12.78
C ARG A 178 4.41 1.05 11.99
N ASN A 179 3.55 0.24 12.61
CA ASN A 179 2.96 -0.93 11.99
C ASN A 179 1.56 -0.63 11.44
N SER A 180 1.19 -1.24 10.31
CA SER A 180 -0.14 -1.10 9.72
C SER A 180 -0.75 -2.45 9.38
N THR A 181 -2.08 -2.60 9.44
CA THR A 181 -2.74 -3.82 8.98
C THR A 181 -3.04 -3.77 7.47
N VAL A 182 -3.93 -2.88 7.03
CA VAL A 182 -4.34 -2.77 5.62
C VAL A 182 -4.24 -1.32 5.14
N GLN A 183 -3.58 -1.10 4.00
CA GLN A 183 -3.52 0.20 3.33
C GLN A 183 -3.92 0.07 1.86
N ILE A 184 -4.85 0.91 1.40
CA ILE A 184 -5.34 0.96 0.02
C ILE A 184 -5.27 2.41 -0.49
N GLY A 185 -4.56 2.63 -1.59
CA GLY A 185 -4.39 3.94 -2.19
C GLY A 185 -3.33 3.94 -3.30
N VAL A 186 -3.09 5.06 -3.97
CA VAL A 186 -2.05 5.11 -5.02
C VAL A 186 -0.66 4.85 -4.44
N VAL A 187 -0.36 5.44 -3.28
CA VAL A 187 0.90 5.23 -2.54
C VAL A 187 0.63 4.78 -1.11
N ASN A 188 1.21 3.66 -0.69
CA ASN A 188 1.12 3.16 0.68
C ASN A 188 2.51 3.06 1.31
N ILE A 189 2.68 3.65 2.49
CA ILE A 189 3.95 3.65 3.22
C ILE A 189 3.72 3.21 4.67
N ALA A 190 4.46 2.20 5.09
CA ALA A 190 4.57 1.76 6.49
C ALA A 190 6.06 1.62 6.85
N LEU A 191 6.54 2.36 7.84
CA LEU A 191 7.97 2.31 8.21
C LEU A 191 8.33 1.07 9.04
N GLY A 192 7.34 0.46 9.71
CA GLY A 192 7.46 -0.80 10.45
C GLY A 192 6.91 -1.99 9.67
N GLU A 193 6.12 -2.82 10.36
CA GLU A 193 5.49 -4.01 9.77
C GLU A 193 4.16 -3.69 9.07
N THR A 194 3.89 -4.37 7.95
CA THR A 194 2.59 -4.29 7.28
C THR A 194 2.09 -5.65 6.81
N TYR A 195 0.77 -5.86 6.85
CA TYR A 195 0.17 -7.10 6.35
C TYR A 195 -0.26 -6.98 4.90
N THR A 196 -1.07 -5.98 4.56
CA THR A 196 -1.59 -5.82 3.20
C THR A 196 -1.45 -4.39 2.71
N GLN A 197 -0.83 -4.21 1.54
CA GLN A 197 -0.80 -2.95 0.81
C GLN A 197 -1.28 -3.18 -0.62
N ALA A 198 -2.25 -2.37 -1.07
CA ALA A 198 -2.74 -2.40 -2.44
C ALA A 198 -2.69 -1.00 -3.05
N GLY A 199 -1.93 -0.84 -4.13
CA GLY A 199 -1.66 0.48 -4.72
C GLY A 199 -0.76 0.46 -5.93
N VAL A 200 -0.41 1.62 -6.46
CA VAL A 200 0.60 1.71 -7.54
C VAL A 200 1.99 1.49 -6.94
N VAL A 201 2.26 2.14 -5.80
CA VAL A 201 3.53 2.06 -5.07
C VAL A 201 3.29 1.64 -3.62
N ASN A 202 3.90 0.54 -3.21
CA ASN A 202 3.83 0.03 -1.84
C ASN A 202 5.23 -0.01 -1.23
N ILE A 203 5.39 0.60 -0.05
CA ILE A 203 6.67 0.68 0.66
C ILE A 203 6.47 0.19 2.10
N ALA A 204 7.29 -0.76 2.52
CA ALA A 204 7.28 -1.32 3.86
C ALA A 204 8.68 -1.41 4.47
N GLY A 205 8.77 -1.30 5.79
CA GLY A 205 9.92 -1.83 6.54
C GLY A 205 9.95 -3.35 6.39
N HIS A 206 8.91 -4.01 6.90
CA HIS A 206 8.73 -5.46 6.87
C HIS A 206 7.33 -5.84 6.39
N ALA A 207 7.21 -6.50 5.25
CA ALA A 207 5.92 -6.93 4.70
C ALA A 207 5.63 -8.40 5.05
N ARG A 208 4.63 -8.64 5.92
CA ARG A 208 4.23 -9.97 6.39
C ARG A 208 3.30 -10.70 5.41
N GLY A 209 2.47 -9.95 4.67
CA GLY A 209 1.41 -10.50 3.82
C GLY A 209 1.53 -10.13 2.35
N LEU A 210 0.52 -9.47 1.79
CA LEU A 210 0.41 -9.18 0.36
C LEU A 210 0.82 -7.72 0.07
N GLN A 211 1.74 -7.52 -0.85
CA GLN A 211 1.89 -6.24 -1.56
C GLN A 211 1.41 -6.42 -3.00
N LEU A 212 0.35 -5.71 -3.39
CA LEU A 212 -0.17 -5.70 -4.75
C LEU A 212 0.04 -4.32 -5.36
N GLY A 213 0.87 -4.24 -6.40
CA GLY A 213 1.07 -2.97 -7.10
C GLY A 213 1.96 -3.02 -8.33
N VAL A 214 2.25 -1.85 -8.88
CA VAL A 214 3.23 -1.76 -9.97
C VAL A 214 4.64 -1.88 -9.41
N VAL A 215 4.89 -1.17 -8.30
CA VAL A 215 6.17 -1.16 -7.59
C VAL A 215 5.95 -1.54 -6.13
N ASN A 216 6.59 -2.61 -5.69
CA ASN A 216 6.63 -3.05 -4.31
C ASN A 216 8.05 -2.95 -3.79
N VAL A 217 8.24 -2.29 -2.64
CA VAL A 217 9.54 -2.13 -2.00
C VAL A 217 9.43 -2.52 -0.53
N ALA A 218 10.32 -3.40 -0.08
CA ALA A 218 10.44 -3.73 1.33
C ALA A 218 11.89 -3.97 1.75
N THR A 219 12.20 -3.78 3.04
CA THR A 219 13.49 -4.25 3.58
C THR A 219 13.46 -5.77 3.72
N ASP A 220 12.38 -6.27 4.30
CA ASP A 220 12.09 -7.69 4.48
C ASP A 220 10.67 -7.99 4.00
N HIS A 221 10.45 -9.18 3.45
CA HIS A 221 9.14 -9.60 2.97
C HIS A 221 8.96 -11.11 3.17
N ASP A 222 8.03 -11.49 4.03
CA ASP A 222 7.72 -12.90 4.33
C ASP A 222 6.61 -13.45 3.44
N GLY A 223 5.72 -12.57 2.95
CA GLY A 223 4.60 -12.95 2.09
C GLY A 223 4.88 -12.78 0.58
N VAL A 224 3.87 -12.30 -0.14
CA VAL A 224 3.82 -12.27 -1.61
C VAL A 224 3.85 -10.82 -2.14
N PRO A 225 4.91 -10.38 -2.83
CA PRO A 225 4.95 -9.10 -3.52
C PRO A 225 4.58 -9.27 -5.00
N ILE A 226 3.30 -9.08 -5.34
CA ILE A 226 2.80 -9.14 -6.73
C ILE A 226 2.95 -7.76 -7.36
N GLY A 227 3.81 -7.64 -8.36
CA GLY A 227 3.91 -6.42 -9.14
C GLY A 227 4.85 -6.50 -10.32
N ILE A 228 4.89 -5.45 -11.14
CA ILE A 228 5.83 -5.38 -12.26
C ILE A 228 7.26 -5.32 -11.75
N VAL A 229 7.49 -4.62 -10.64
CA VAL A 229 8.79 -4.50 -9.95
C VAL A 229 8.60 -4.74 -8.46
N SER A 230 9.28 -5.76 -7.93
CA SER A 230 9.24 -6.12 -6.51
C SER A 230 10.67 -6.21 -6.00
N ILE A 231 11.07 -5.23 -5.19
CA ILE A 231 12.42 -5.13 -4.63
C ILE A 231 12.36 -5.37 -3.14
N VAL A 232 12.98 -6.46 -2.68
CA VAL A 232 13.08 -6.80 -1.27
C VAL A 232 14.56 -6.88 -0.90
N LYS A 233 15.03 -5.99 -0.03
CA LYS A 233 16.46 -5.87 0.27
C LYS A 233 17.09 -7.17 0.79
N ASN A 234 16.40 -7.86 1.69
CA ASN A 234 16.82 -9.14 2.27
C ASN A 234 16.11 -10.33 1.60
N GLY A 235 15.66 -10.15 0.35
CA GLY A 235 14.99 -11.16 -0.46
C GLY A 235 15.89 -11.73 -1.55
N GLN A 236 15.30 -12.11 -2.68
CA GLN A 236 16.01 -12.67 -3.82
C GLN A 236 16.55 -11.57 -4.73
N PHE A 237 17.83 -11.69 -5.08
CA PHE A 237 18.48 -11.01 -6.20
C PHE A 237 19.37 -12.04 -6.89
N HIS A 238 18.82 -12.79 -7.84
CA HIS A 238 19.57 -13.84 -8.53
C HIS A 238 19.76 -13.51 -10.00
N VAL A 239 20.96 -13.77 -10.52
CA VAL A 239 21.25 -13.66 -11.96
C VAL A 239 21.34 -15.07 -12.53
N ASN A 240 20.53 -15.35 -13.54
CA ASN A 240 20.44 -16.66 -14.17
C ASN A 240 20.93 -16.59 -15.62
N ALA A 241 21.67 -17.60 -16.04
CA ALA A 241 21.97 -17.85 -17.43
C ALA A 241 21.55 -19.28 -17.78
N TRP A 242 20.76 -19.48 -18.83
CA TRP A 242 20.27 -20.81 -19.20
C TRP A 242 20.13 -20.97 -20.71
N THR A 243 20.11 -22.22 -21.13
CA THR A 243 19.71 -22.65 -22.46
C THR A 243 18.41 -23.44 -22.35
N ASP A 244 17.60 -23.40 -23.38
CA ASP A 244 16.40 -24.22 -23.50
C ASP A 244 16.12 -24.56 -24.97
N GLU A 245 15.07 -25.34 -25.21
CA GLU A 245 14.70 -25.78 -26.55
C GLU A 245 14.34 -24.64 -27.49
N SER A 246 13.89 -23.49 -26.97
CA SER A 246 13.43 -22.36 -27.79
C SER A 246 14.44 -21.21 -27.88
N SER A 247 15.45 -21.15 -26.99
CA SER A 247 16.69 -20.44 -27.30
C SER A 247 17.93 -20.92 -26.56
N LEU A 248 19.05 -20.84 -27.29
CA LEU A 248 20.38 -21.25 -26.86
C LEU A 248 20.97 -20.38 -25.75
N LEU A 249 20.79 -19.05 -25.82
CA LEU A 249 21.38 -18.12 -24.87
C LEU A 249 20.30 -17.30 -24.20
N ASN A 250 20.13 -17.45 -22.88
CA ASN A 250 19.24 -16.64 -22.08
C ASN A 250 19.95 -16.11 -20.86
N VAL A 251 19.63 -14.88 -20.50
CA VAL A 251 20.07 -14.22 -19.27
C VAL A 251 18.85 -13.60 -18.61
N GLY A 252 18.76 -13.68 -17.30
CA GLY A 252 17.66 -13.08 -16.57
C GLY A 252 18.00 -12.76 -15.12
N ILE A 253 17.14 -11.95 -14.51
CA ILE A 253 17.24 -11.55 -13.11
C ILE A 253 15.95 -11.95 -12.40
N LYS A 254 16.09 -12.56 -11.22
CA LYS A 254 15.00 -12.85 -10.29
C LYS A 254 15.04 -11.87 -9.13
N LEU A 255 13.94 -11.13 -8.92
CA LEU A 255 13.81 -10.12 -7.86
C LEU A 255 12.55 -10.37 -7.04
N GLY A 256 12.63 -10.41 -5.71
CA GLY A 256 11.43 -10.49 -4.88
C GLY A 256 11.67 -10.99 -3.46
N SER A 257 10.62 -11.52 -2.82
CA SER A 257 10.70 -12.10 -1.48
C SER A 257 11.46 -13.43 -1.49
N LYS A 258 11.66 -14.03 -0.31
CA LYS A 258 12.32 -15.34 -0.17
C LYS A 258 11.59 -16.47 -0.91
N HIS A 259 10.28 -16.35 -1.11
CA HIS A 259 9.44 -17.41 -1.68
C HIS A 259 8.80 -17.03 -3.02
N VAL A 260 8.71 -15.74 -3.35
CA VAL A 260 8.06 -15.28 -4.59
C VAL A 260 8.89 -14.18 -5.24
N TYR A 261 9.09 -14.28 -6.55
CA TYR A 261 9.92 -13.37 -7.32
C TYR A 261 9.31 -13.04 -8.68
N ASN A 262 9.70 -11.89 -9.21
CA ASN A 262 9.54 -11.54 -10.61
C ASN A 262 10.76 -12.00 -11.40
N VAL A 263 10.54 -12.37 -12.66
CA VAL A 263 11.58 -12.75 -13.61
C VAL A 263 11.62 -11.73 -14.73
N TYR A 264 12.81 -11.19 -15.01
CA TYR A 264 13.09 -10.39 -16.21
C TYR A 264 14.12 -11.14 -17.02
N ALA A 265 13.80 -11.42 -18.28
CA ALA A 265 14.61 -12.31 -19.11
C ALA A 265 14.87 -11.69 -20.48
N VAL A 266 16.07 -11.90 -21.00
CA VAL A 266 16.41 -11.67 -22.40
C VAL A 266 16.99 -12.95 -22.97
N GLY A 267 16.64 -13.25 -24.21
CA GLY A 267 17.11 -14.46 -24.88
C GLY A 267 17.46 -14.22 -26.34
N LEU A 268 18.36 -15.05 -26.85
CA LEU A 268 18.84 -15.07 -28.23
C LEU A 268 18.83 -16.50 -28.76
N GLN A 269 18.34 -16.67 -29.99
CA GLN A 269 18.39 -17.92 -30.75
C GLN A 269 19.21 -17.73 -32.03
N PRO A 270 20.55 -17.91 -31.98
CA PRO A 270 21.43 -17.65 -33.13
C PRO A 270 21.47 -18.78 -34.15
N LEU A 271 20.97 -19.97 -33.81
CA LEU A 271 20.97 -21.13 -34.69
C LEU A 271 19.74 -21.17 -35.64
N GLY A 272 18.76 -20.28 -35.42
CA GLY A 272 17.62 -20.11 -36.34
C GLY A 272 17.97 -19.18 -37.51
N SER A 273 17.28 -19.37 -38.64
CA SER A 273 17.29 -18.44 -39.77
C SER A 273 15.87 -17.94 -40.00
N PRO A 274 15.51 -16.73 -39.54
CA PRO A 274 16.37 -15.65 -39.05
C PRO A 274 16.86 -15.84 -37.59
N LEU A 275 17.90 -15.08 -37.21
CA LEU A 275 18.24 -14.84 -35.80
C LEU A 275 17.00 -14.31 -35.08
N ARG A 276 16.70 -14.81 -33.88
CA ARG A 276 15.59 -14.28 -33.07
C ARG A 276 16.08 -13.80 -31.71
N SER A 277 15.45 -12.74 -31.21
CA SER A 277 15.63 -12.22 -29.86
C SER A 277 14.31 -12.22 -29.10
N ARG A 278 14.39 -12.24 -27.77
CA ARG A 278 13.22 -12.31 -26.90
C ARG A 278 13.39 -11.51 -25.62
N LEU A 279 12.31 -10.87 -25.18
CA LEU A 279 12.21 -10.14 -23.92
C LEU A 279 11.07 -10.74 -23.11
N GLY A 280 11.36 -11.14 -21.87
CA GLY A 280 10.45 -11.87 -21.01
C GLY A 280 10.19 -11.19 -19.67
N LEU A 281 8.93 -11.23 -19.24
CA LEU A 281 8.48 -10.84 -17.90
C LEU A 281 7.67 -11.98 -17.31
N GLY A 282 7.89 -12.29 -16.04
CA GLY A 282 7.20 -13.38 -15.37
C GLY A 282 7.19 -13.29 -13.86
N ILE A 283 6.55 -14.27 -13.25
CA ILE A 283 6.46 -14.46 -11.81
C ILE A 283 6.79 -15.92 -11.48
N GLY A 284 7.41 -16.16 -10.33
CA GLY A 284 7.76 -17.49 -9.88
C GLY A 284 7.74 -17.65 -8.37
N GLY A 285 7.58 -18.90 -7.96
CA GLY A 285 7.77 -19.37 -6.60
C GLY A 285 9.14 -20.03 -6.42
N HIS A 286 9.72 -19.88 -5.24
CA HIS A 286 10.95 -20.50 -4.79
C HIS A 286 10.68 -21.36 -3.55
N ILE A 287 11.07 -22.63 -3.61
CA ILE A 287 10.97 -23.58 -2.50
C ILE A 287 12.39 -23.97 -2.10
N PRO A 288 12.93 -23.42 -0.99
CA PRO A 288 14.28 -23.75 -0.52
C PRO A 288 14.32 -25.15 0.12
N ALA A 289 15.36 -25.94 -0.19
CA ALA A 289 15.55 -27.29 0.32
C ALA A 289 17.06 -27.66 0.38
N ASP A 290 17.84 -26.88 1.14
CA ASP A 290 19.30 -26.91 1.13
C ASP A 290 19.94 -28.32 1.08
N PRO A 291 20.94 -28.57 0.22
CA PRO A 291 21.55 -27.64 -0.74
C PRO A 291 20.79 -27.53 -2.07
N PHE A 292 19.56 -28.05 -2.13
CA PHE A 292 18.70 -28.02 -3.32
C PHE A 292 17.65 -26.91 -3.22
N PHE A 293 16.99 -26.63 -4.34
CA PHE A 293 15.77 -25.84 -4.35
C PHE A 293 14.90 -26.24 -5.54
N LEU A 294 13.62 -25.87 -5.46
CA LEU A 294 12.68 -26.00 -6.57
C LEU A 294 12.08 -24.64 -6.89
N ASP A 295 12.21 -24.24 -8.15
CA ASP A 295 11.59 -23.04 -8.69
C ASP A 295 10.45 -23.43 -9.63
N ILE A 296 9.34 -22.72 -9.53
CA ILE A 296 8.22 -22.84 -10.47
C ILE A 296 7.90 -21.43 -10.97
N ASP A 297 8.10 -21.17 -12.25
CA ASP A 297 7.89 -19.83 -12.80
C ASP A 297 7.16 -19.84 -14.15
N ALA A 298 6.35 -18.81 -14.36
CA ALA A 298 5.62 -18.55 -15.59
C ALA A 298 6.12 -17.23 -16.19
N VAL A 299 6.61 -17.29 -17.43
CA VAL A 299 7.21 -16.14 -18.13
C VAL A 299 6.58 -16.00 -19.51
N GLY A 300 6.08 -14.79 -19.80
CA GLY A 300 5.65 -14.40 -21.15
C GLY A 300 6.78 -13.70 -21.87
N TYR A 301 7.15 -14.19 -23.05
CA TYR A 301 8.17 -13.61 -23.91
C TYR A 301 7.52 -12.99 -25.14
N ASN A 302 7.92 -11.77 -25.47
CA ASN A 302 7.79 -11.27 -26.83
C ASN A 302 8.98 -11.81 -27.66
N VAL A 303 8.70 -12.34 -28.84
CA VAL A 303 9.71 -12.88 -29.76
C VAL A 303 9.77 -12.01 -31.01
N SER A 304 10.97 -11.63 -31.41
CA SER A 304 11.21 -10.71 -32.53
C SER A 304 12.38 -11.20 -33.39
N GLU A 305 12.32 -10.90 -34.69
CA GLU A 305 13.41 -11.20 -35.62
C GLU A 305 14.58 -10.21 -35.44
N GLY A 306 15.80 -10.73 -35.56
CA GLY A 306 17.04 -10.00 -35.37
C GLY A 306 17.36 -9.67 -33.90
N LEU A 307 18.18 -8.64 -33.70
CA LEU A 307 18.58 -8.12 -32.38
C LEU A 307 17.65 -6.97 -31.90
N ILE A 308 16.43 -6.90 -32.44
CA ILE A 308 15.42 -5.93 -32.03
C ILE A 308 14.50 -6.65 -31.06
N PHE A 309 14.50 -6.27 -29.79
CA PHE A 309 13.73 -6.92 -28.72
C PHE A 309 12.25 -6.47 -28.63
N TRP A 310 11.76 -5.84 -29.69
CA TRP A 310 10.42 -5.26 -29.77
C TRP A 310 9.84 -5.59 -31.14
N SER A 311 8.62 -6.13 -31.17
CA SER A 311 7.94 -6.47 -32.42
C SER A 311 7.73 -5.23 -33.30
N GLN A 312 7.92 -5.38 -34.62
CA GLN A 312 7.61 -4.34 -35.59
C GLN A 312 6.20 -4.44 -36.19
N GLU A 313 5.48 -5.55 -36.05
CA GLU A 313 4.06 -5.70 -36.39
C GLU A 313 3.57 -7.09 -35.94
N GLY A 314 2.30 -7.23 -35.51
CA GLY A 314 1.70 -8.54 -35.18
C GLY A 314 1.87 -9.06 -33.74
N LEU A 315 1.03 -10.03 -33.35
CA LEU A 315 1.12 -10.74 -32.06
C LEU A 315 2.17 -11.84 -32.19
N ASN A 316 3.20 -11.83 -31.35
CA ASN A 316 4.22 -12.88 -31.32
C ASN A 316 4.65 -13.18 -29.88
N MET A 317 3.97 -14.13 -29.23
CA MET A 317 4.13 -14.42 -27.81
C MET A 317 4.45 -15.89 -27.53
N LEU A 318 5.55 -16.11 -26.80
CA LEU A 318 5.90 -17.41 -26.22
C LEU A 318 5.66 -17.36 -24.71
N ASN A 319 4.66 -18.08 -24.22
CA ASN A 319 4.40 -18.23 -22.80
C ASN A 319 5.03 -19.55 -22.32
N LYS A 320 5.84 -19.49 -21.27
CA LYS A 320 6.60 -20.64 -20.77
C LYS A 320 6.33 -20.85 -19.30
N LEU A 321 5.94 -22.07 -18.93
CA LEU A 321 5.94 -22.56 -17.56
C LEU A 321 7.20 -23.41 -17.36
N ARG A 322 7.99 -23.11 -16.32
CA ARG A 322 9.21 -23.84 -15.98
C ARG A 322 9.09 -24.43 -14.59
N ILE A 323 9.50 -25.69 -14.46
CA ILE A 323 9.74 -26.34 -13.17
C ILE A 323 11.23 -26.64 -13.13
N THR A 324 11.97 -25.96 -12.26
CA THR A 324 13.43 -25.96 -12.27
C THR A 324 13.95 -26.48 -10.95
N ALA A 325 14.65 -27.61 -10.98
CA ALA A 325 15.42 -28.09 -9.83
C ALA A 325 16.80 -27.42 -9.83
N GLY A 326 17.22 -26.91 -8.68
CA GLY A 326 18.53 -26.30 -8.49
C GLY A 326 19.37 -27.05 -7.46
N TRP A 327 20.67 -27.12 -7.71
CA TRP A 327 21.66 -27.61 -6.75
C TRP A 327 22.71 -26.53 -6.50
N GLN A 328 22.72 -25.98 -5.28
CA GLN A 328 23.68 -24.97 -4.85
C GLN A 328 25.02 -25.63 -4.52
N ILE A 329 25.90 -25.65 -5.53
CA ILE A 329 27.23 -26.25 -5.44
C ILE A 329 28.23 -25.38 -4.67
N SER A 330 27.96 -24.08 -4.53
CA SER A 330 28.73 -23.16 -3.69
C SER A 330 27.85 -22.01 -3.18
N PRO A 331 28.29 -21.22 -2.18
CA PRO A 331 27.51 -20.08 -1.68
C PRO A 331 27.10 -19.04 -2.73
N LYS A 332 27.77 -19.01 -3.90
CA LYS A 332 27.54 -18.01 -4.97
C LYS A 332 27.05 -18.61 -6.28
N LEU A 333 26.91 -19.94 -6.38
CA LEU A 333 26.63 -20.62 -7.65
C LEU A 333 25.76 -21.84 -7.43
N ALA A 334 24.70 -21.95 -8.23
CA ALA A 334 23.91 -23.17 -8.39
C ALA A 334 23.87 -23.60 -9.86
N VAL A 335 23.75 -24.90 -10.09
CA VAL A 335 23.36 -25.47 -11.38
C VAL A 335 21.86 -25.77 -11.36
N THR A 336 21.18 -25.54 -12.47
CA THR A 336 19.73 -25.67 -12.56
C THR A 336 19.32 -26.47 -13.78
N ALA A 337 18.31 -27.31 -13.65
CA ALA A 337 17.74 -28.01 -14.80
C ALA A 337 16.28 -28.41 -14.54
N GLY A 338 15.49 -28.53 -15.60
CA GLY A 338 14.13 -29.03 -15.46
C GLY A 338 13.24 -28.85 -16.69
N PRO A 339 12.06 -29.49 -16.69
CA PRO A 339 11.14 -29.48 -17.81
C PRO A 339 10.46 -28.12 -17.99
N THR A 340 10.05 -27.86 -19.24
CA THR A 340 9.30 -26.67 -19.64
C THR A 340 8.03 -27.08 -20.38
N ILE A 341 6.97 -26.27 -20.24
CA ILE A 341 5.79 -26.32 -21.09
C ILE A 341 5.68 -24.96 -21.77
N ASN A 342 5.54 -24.98 -23.09
CA ASN A 342 5.52 -23.80 -23.93
C ASN A 342 4.17 -23.65 -24.61
N VAL A 343 3.68 -22.42 -24.68
CA VAL A 343 2.47 -22.04 -25.40
C VAL A 343 2.81 -20.87 -26.30
N TRP A 344 2.87 -21.14 -27.60
CA TRP A 344 3.04 -20.15 -28.64
C TRP A 344 1.69 -19.63 -29.10
N VAL A 345 1.60 -18.31 -29.20
CA VAL A 345 0.44 -17.62 -29.75
C VAL A 345 0.96 -16.53 -30.70
N SER A 346 0.66 -16.67 -31.99
CA SER A 346 1.15 -15.74 -33.02
C SER A 346 0.14 -15.51 -34.13
N THR A 347 0.16 -14.32 -34.72
CA THR A 347 -0.56 -14.01 -35.96
C THR A 347 0.32 -14.09 -37.21
N GLU A 348 1.63 -14.17 -37.01
CA GLU A 348 2.63 -14.10 -38.07
C GLU A 348 3.07 -15.49 -38.51
N GLU A 349 3.38 -16.38 -37.56
CA GLU A 349 4.03 -17.67 -37.81
C GLU A 349 3.44 -18.80 -36.96
N ASP A 350 3.49 -20.04 -37.47
CA ASP A 350 2.96 -21.23 -36.78
C ASP A 350 3.82 -21.67 -35.56
N GLY A 351 5.04 -21.15 -35.47
CA GLY A 351 5.99 -21.43 -34.39
C GLY A 351 6.66 -22.80 -34.47
N SER A 352 6.55 -23.50 -35.60
CA SER A 352 7.15 -24.83 -35.82
C SER A 352 8.67 -24.83 -35.83
N ASP A 353 9.29 -23.69 -36.14
CA ASP A 353 10.74 -23.49 -36.22
C ASP A 353 11.35 -22.86 -34.95
N ILE A 354 10.52 -22.65 -33.92
CA ILE A 354 10.96 -22.10 -32.63
C ILE A 354 11.75 -23.14 -31.83
N PRO A 355 11.24 -24.35 -31.59
CA PRO A 355 11.99 -25.35 -30.84
C PRO A 355 13.09 -26.00 -31.69
N ILE A 356 14.27 -26.21 -31.09
CA ILE A 356 15.41 -26.91 -31.70
C ILE A 356 15.11 -28.43 -31.86
N PHE A 357 14.28 -28.99 -30.98
CA PHE A 357 13.76 -30.34 -31.08
C PHE A 357 12.27 -30.32 -30.71
N ASP A 358 11.45 -31.07 -31.43
CA ASP A 358 10.00 -30.92 -31.39
C ASP A 358 9.31 -32.05 -30.62
N LEU A 359 8.71 -31.71 -29.47
CA LEU A 359 7.79 -32.58 -28.72
C LEU A 359 6.42 -31.90 -28.65
N ALA A 360 5.84 -31.67 -29.83
CA ALA A 360 4.52 -31.07 -29.99
C ALA A 360 3.44 -31.88 -29.27
N LEU A 361 2.65 -31.18 -28.46
CA LEU A 361 1.48 -31.72 -27.76
C LEU A 361 0.18 -31.27 -28.42
N TYR A 362 0.19 -30.08 -29.02
CA TYR A 362 -0.95 -29.51 -29.72
C TYR A 362 -0.49 -28.51 -30.79
N GLU A 363 -1.18 -28.51 -31.91
CA GLU A 363 -1.05 -27.50 -32.95
C GLU A 363 -2.43 -27.21 -33.52
N GLY A 364 -2.77 -25.94 -33.68
CA GLY A 364 -4.04 -25.51 -34.21
C GLY A 364 -4.01 -24.07 -34.70
N ARG A 365 -4.94 -23.76 -35.60
CA ARG A 365 -5.17 -22.41 -36.10
C ARG A 365 -6.63 -22.05 -35.95
N SER A 366 -6.90 -20.87 -35.41
CA SER A 366 -8.23 -20.29 -35.32
C SER A 366 -8.21 -18.88 -35.89
N GLY A 367 -8.90 -18.66 -37.02
CA GLY A 367 -8.77 -17.42 -37.78
C GLY A 367 -7.33 -17.18 -38.26
N ASN A 368 -6.77 -16.04 -37.88
CA ASN A 368 -5.38 -15.69 -38.18
C ASN A 368 -4.40 -16.03 -37.06
N THR A 369 -4.87 -16.61 -35.95
CA THR A 369 -4.02 -16.91 -34.80
C THR A 369 -3.61 -18.37 -34.82
N TRP A 370 -2.30 -18.60 -34.83
CA TRP A 370 -1.67 -19.89 -34.58
C TRP A 370 -1.52 -20.13 -33.09
N THR A 371 -1.74 -21.37 -32.67
CA THR A 371 -1.49 -21.81 -31.31
C THR A 371 -0.77 -23.15 -31.33
N ARG A 372 0.40 -23.19 -30.70
CA ARG A 372 1.23 -24.39 -30.61
C ARG A 372 1.63 -24.62 -29.16
N ILE A 373 1.57 -25.87 -28.72
CA ILE A 373 2.00 -26.29 -27.38
C ILE A 373 3.01 -27.42 -27.52
N TRP A 374 4.13 -27.29 -26.84
CA TRP A 374 5.14 -28.36 -26.77
C TRP A 374 5.77 -28.44 -25.39
N ALA A 375 6.29 -29.63 -25.09
CA ALA A 375 7.12 -29.84 -23.92
C ALA A 375 8.61 -29.66 -24.28
N GLY A 376 9.39 -29.17 -23.32
CA GLY A 376 10.80 -28.90 -23.51
C GLY A 376 11.61 -29.12 -22.24
N PHE A 377 12.86 -28.64 -22.26
CA PHE A 377 13.79 -28.78 -21.17
C PHE A 377 14.73 -27.58 -21.12
N SER A 378 15.05 -27.15 -19.90
CA SER A 378 15.99 -26.06 -19.65
C SER A 378 17.12 -26.52 -18.75
N ALA A 379 18.31 -25.99 -18.99
CA ALA A 379 19.49 -26.18 -18.15
C ALA A 379 20.29 -24.89 -18.06
N GLY A 380 20.87 -24.61 -16.90
CA GLY A 380 21.54 -23.34 -16.66
C GLY A 380 22.29 -23.26 -15.35
N VAL A 381 22.68 -22.03 -15.04
CA VAL A 381 23.37 -21.64 -13.81
C VAL A 381 22.69 -20.43 -13.18
N GLN A 382 22.76 -20.35 -11.85
CA GLN A 382 22.25 -19.25 -11.06
C GLN A 382 23.36 -18.71 -10.15
N LEU A 383 23.48 -17.38 -10.11
CA LEU A 383 24.37 -16.64 -9.23
C LEU A 383 23.54 -15.91 -8.16
N PHE A 384 24.04 -15.94 -6.92
CA PHE A 384 23.42 -15.35 -5.73
C PHE A 384 24.08 -14.03 -5.31
#